data_AF-A0A0X3Q166-F1
#
_entry.id   AF-A0A0X3Q166-F1
#
_cell.length_a   1.000
_cell.length_b   1.000
_cell.length_c   1.000
_cell.angle_alpha   90.00
_cell.angle_beta   90.00
_cell.angle_gamma   90.00
#
_symmetry.space_group_name_H-M   'P 1'
#
loop_
_entity.id
_entity.type
_entity.pdbx_description
1 polymer ?
#
loop_
_entity_poly.entity_id
_entity_poly.type
_entity_poly.pdbx_seq_one_letter_code
_entity_poly.pdbx_strand_id
1 'polypeptide(L)'
;MYYRPASRRLLLLAALVLSTHLLLFLLLREDPRVELYASSEELRALEINSSTYAYRAARFNTYIENEPYRSGPGEHGRGVHLKLSEDKMNELINNDGYNSIACSQIALDRSLGNRPAPE
;
A
#
# COMPACT_ATOMS: atom_id res chain seq x y z
N MET A 1 -32.03 33.91 -3.63
CA MET A 1 -31.41 32.73 -3.00
C MET A 1 -30.71 33.19 -1.72
N TYR A 2 -31.29 32.96 -0.54
CA TYR A 2 -30.67 33.34 0.74
C TYR A 2 -29.83 32.18 1.27
N TYR A 3 -28.51 32.38 1.34
CA TYR A 3 -27.61 31.46 2.03
C TYR A 3 -27.87 31.60 3.54
N ARG A 4 -28.58 30.65 4.15
CA ARG A 4 -28.71 30.58 5.61
C ARG A 4 -27.42 29.96 6.16
N PRO A 5 -26.64 30.67 7.00
CA PRO A 5 -25.49 30.06 7.64
C PRO A 5 -25.98 28.88 8.50
N ALA A 6 -25.26 27.76 8.45
CA ALA A 6 -25.55 26.61 9.30
C ALA A 6 -25.68 27.10 10.75
N SER A 7 -26.74 26.69 11.44
CA SER A 7 -26.95 27.09 12.83
C SER A 7 -25.74 26.66 13.66
N ARG A 8 -25.27 27.50 14.61
CA ARG A 8 -24.10 27.20 15.47
C ARG A 8 -24.17 25.81 16.10
N ARG A 9 -25.39 25.33 16.40
CA ARG A 9 -25.64 23.97 16.92
C ARG A 9 -25.27 22.88 15.93
N LEU A 10 -25.55 23.07 14.64
CA LEU A 10 -25.23 22.12 13.58
C LEU A 10 -23.72 22.02 13.36
N LEU A 11 -23.00 23.14 13.46
CA LEU A 11 -21.53 23.18 13.43
C LEU A 11 -20.90 22.48 14.63
N LEU A 12 -21.46 22.67 15.84
CA LEU A 12 -21.00 21.98 17.05
C LEU A 12 -21.19 20.47 16.99
N LEU A 13 -22.35 20.02 16.49
CA LEU A 13 -22.62 18.60 16.28
C LEU A 13 -21.67 17.99 15.24
N ALA A 14 -21.46 18.67 14.11
CA ALA A 14 -20.51 18.22 13.09
C ALA A 14 -19.08 18.12 13.65
N ALA A 15 -18.64 19.10 14.43
CA ALA A 15 -17.32 19.08 15.06
C ALA A 15 -17.17 17.92 16.05
N LEU A 16 -18.20 17.63 16.85
CA LEU A 16 -18.21 16.51 17.80
C LEU A 16 -18.19 15.15 17.09
N VAL A 17 -18.91 15.01 15.98
CA VAL A 17 -18.88 13.79 15.16
C VAL A 17 -17.50 13.60 14.53
N LEU A 18 -16.92 14.65 13.93
CA LEU A 18 -15.60 14.56 13.31
C LEU A 18 -14.50 14.26 14.34
N SER A 19 -14.56 14.86 15.53
CA SER A 19 -13.57 14.63 16.58
C SER A 19 -13.65 13.22 17.16
N THR A 20 -14.86 12.68 17.35
CA THR A 20 -15.04 11.29 17.79
C THR A 20 -14.58 10.29 16.73
N HIS A 21 -14.86 10.55 15.45
CA HIS A 21 -14.35 9.71 14.35
C HIS A 21 -12.82 9.74 14.27
N LEU A 22 -12.20 10.92 14.40
CA LEU A 22 -10.74 11.04 14.41
C LEU A 22 -10.13 10.30 15.59
N LEU A 23 -10.72 10.44 16.79
CA LEU A 23 -10.25 9.74 17.98
C LEU A 23 -10.37 8.22 17.82
N LEU A 24 -11.51 7.72 17.35
CA LEU A 24 -11.71 6.30 17.08
C LEU A 24 -10.72 5.79 16.02
N PHE A 25 -10.50 6.54 14.95
CA PHE A 25 -9.52 6.21 13.93
C PHE A 25 -8.10 6.09 14.52
N LEU A 26 -7.71 7.00 15.42
CA LEU A 26 -6.40 6.95 16.05
C LEU A 26 -6.27 5.81 17.06
N LEU A 27 -7.33 5.48 17.79
CA LEU A 27 -7.34 4.42 18.81
C LEU A 27 -7.44 3.01 18.20
N LEU A 28 -8.12 2.87 17.06
CA LEU A 28 -8.35 1.59 16.39
C LEU A 28 -7.37 1.32 15.25
N ARG A 29 -6.47 2.27 14.95
CA ARG A 29 -5.42 2.05 13.96
C ARG A 29 -4.37 1.13 14.56
N GLU A 30 -4.50 -0.16 14.27
CA GLU A 30 -3.45 -1.12 14.53
C GLU A 30 -2.20 -0.74 13.73
N ASP A 31 -1.04 -0.76 14.39
CA ASP A 31 0.23 -0.69 13.71
C ASP A 31 0.44 -2.04 13.01
N PRO A 32 0.50 -2.09 11.67
CA PRO A 32 0.61 -3.37 10.98
C PRO A 32 1.99 -3.99 11.15
N ARG A 33 2.97 -3.30 11.75
CA ARG A 33 4.31 -3.84 12.01
C ARG A 33 4.25 -5.04 12.95
N VAL A 34 5.13 -6.01 12.71
CA VAL A 34 5.23 -7.25 13.48
C VAL A 34 6.48 -7.25 14.36
N GLU A 35 6.48 -8.03 15.43
CA GLU A 35 7.66 -8.22 16.27
C GLU A 35 8.78 -8.94 15.51
N LEU A 36 10.04 -8.67 15.88
CA LEU A 36 11.22 -9.30 15.26
C LEU A 36 11.49 -10.72 15.77
N TYR A 37 10.78 -11.15 16.80
CA TYR A 37 10.83 -12.50 17.34
C TYR A 37 9.47 -13.17 17.21
N ALA A 38 9.49 -14.50 17.16
CA ALA A 38 8.31 -15.35 17.11
C ALA A 38 8.46 -16.47 18.15
N SER A 39 7.33 -16.94 18.64
CA SER A 39 7.26 -18.11 19.49
C SER A 39 7.72 -19.37 18.76
N SER A 40 8.10 -20.41 19.53
CA SER A 40 8.48 -21.69 18.95
C SER A 40 7.36 -22.38 18.16
N GLU A 41 6.10 -22.10 18.51
CA GLU A 41 4.93 -22.63 17.82
C GLU A 41 4.75 -21.96 16.45
N GLU A 42 4.87 -20.64 16.38
CA GLU A 42 4.80 -19.87 15.13
C GLU A 42 5.95 -20.26 14.17
N LEU A 43 7.18 -20.39 14.69
CA LEU A 43 8.32 -20.83 13.88
C LEU A 43 8.10 -22.24 13.29
N ARG A 44 7.47 -23.14 14.05
CA ARG A 44 7.09 -24.48 13.56
C ARG A 44 5.99 -24.42 12.52
N ALA A 45 4.95 -23.62 12.75
CA ALA A 45 3.84 -23.45 11.81
C ALA A 45 4.29 -22.86 10.46
N LEU A 46 5.30 -21.98 10.50
CA LEU A 46 5.89 -21.34 9.32
C LEU A 46 7.03 -22.16 8.68
N GLU A 47 7.46 -23.26 9.31
CA GLU A 47 8.60 -24.10 8.87
C GLU A 47 9.90 -23.28 8.65
N ILE A 48 10.16 -22.29 9.50
CA ILE A 48 11.36 -21.44 9.42
C ILE A 48 12.08 -21.32 10.75
N ASN A 49 13.36 -20.95 10.70
CA ASN A 49 14.14 -20.63 11.89
C ASN A 49 13.98 -19.15 12.31
N SER A 50 14.44 -18.84 13.52
CA SER A 50 14.32 -17.51 14.12
C SER A 50 15.04 -16.41 13.33
N SER A 51 16.20 -16.69 12.73
CA SER A 51 16.94 -15.70 11.94
C SER A 51 16.22 -15.35 10.64
N THR A 52 15.61 -16.34 9.99
CA THR A 52 14.78 -16.15 8.79
C THR A 52 13.54 -15.33 9.12
N TYR A 53 12.89 -15.62 10.26
CA TYR A 53 11.74 -14.86 10.73
C TYR A 53 12.14 -13.40 10.98
N ALA A 54 13.18 -13.15 11.78
CA ALA A 54 13.63 -11.80 12.12
C ALA A 54 14.00 -10.98 10.88
N TYR A 55 14.66 -11.59 9.90
CA TYR A 55 14.97 -10.95 8.62
C TYR A 55 13.70 -10.56 7.85
N ARG A 56 12.72 -11.47 7.76
CA ARG A 56 11.45 -11.21 7.08
C ARG A 56 10.62 -10.14 7.79
N ALA A 57 10.53 -10.20 9.12
CA ALA A 57 9.86 -9.22 9.96
C ALA A 57 10.47 -7.83 9.80
N ALA A 58 11.80 -7.72 9.86
CA ALA A 58 12.50 -6.45 9.64
C ALA A 58 12.21 -5.89 8.23
N ARG A 59 12.33 -6.74 7.19
CA ARG A 59 12.04 -6.33 5.82
C ARG A 59 10.59 -5.85 5.66
N PHE A 60 9.63 -6.53 6.26
CA PHE A 60 8.22 -6.16 6.22
C PHE A 60 7.96 -4.83 6.96
N ASN A 61 8.54 -4.64 8.14
CA ASN A 61 8.39 -3.39 8.89
C ASN A 61 9.00 -2.20 8.12
N THR A 62 10.18 -2.38 7.53
CA THR A 62 10.78 -1.38 6.64
C THR A 62 9.90 -1.11 5.41
N TYR A 63 9.28 -2.15 4.84
CA TYR A 63 8.33 -1.96 3.73
C TYR A 63 7.14 -1.10 4.16
N ILE A 64 6.47 -1.45 5.26
CA ILE A 64 5.29 -0.72 5.79
C ILE A 64 5.60 0.74 6.07
N GLU A 65 6.76 1.04 6.65
CA GLU A 65 7.17 2.41 6.97
C GLU A 65 7.37 3.25 5.70
N ASN A 66 7.94 2.65 4.66
CA ASN A 66 8.28 3.35 3.44
C ASN A 66 7.14 3.37 2.41
N GLU A 67 6.27 2.35 2.42
CA GLU A 67 5.23 2.12 1.42
C GLU A 67 4.44 3.39 1.09
N PRO A 68 3.86 4.14 2.05
CA PRO A 68 3.03 5.31 1.76
C PRO A 68 3.78 6.46 1.06
N TYR A 69 5.11 6.47 1.16
CA TYR A 69 5.97 7.53 0.65
C TYR A 69 6.70 7.11 -0.63
N ARG A 70 6.54 5.86 -1.09
CA ARG A 70 7.18 5.38 -2.31
C ARG A 70 6.66 6.15 -3.52
N SER A 71 7.60 6.53 -4.38
CA SER A 71 7.31 7.20 -5.64
C SER A 71 8.15 6.58 -6.74
N GLY A 72 7.64 6.61 -7.95
CA GLY A 72 8.30 6.00 -9.11
C GLY A 72 7.31 5.28 -10.03
N PRO A 73 7.82 4.75 -11.16
CA PRO A 73 7.01 4.00 -12.11
C PRO A 73 6.38 2.76 -11.46
N GLY A 74 5.07 2.58 -11.64
CA GLY A 74 4.37 1.38 -11.18
C GLY A 74 4.00 1.33 -9.69
N GLU A 75 4.46 2.30 -8.89
CA GLU A 75 4.16 2.37 -7.45
C GLU A 75 2.66 2.53 -7.19
N HIS A 76 2.18 1.85 -6.17
CA HIS A 76 0.76 1.68 -5.82
C HIS A 76 -0.10 1.08 -6.94
N GLY A 77 0.50 0.32 -7.85
CA GLY A 77 -0.23 -0.23 -9.00
C GLY A 77 -0.61 0.79 -10.06
N ARG A 78 0.03 1.97 -10.08
CA ARG A 78 -0.21 2.99 -11.11
C ARG A 78 0.32 2.54 -12.47
N GLY A 79 -0.35 2.97 -13.55
CA GLY A 79 0.08 2.69 -14.91
C GLY A 79 1.42 3.37 -15.24
N VAL A 80 2.25 2.70 -16.03
CA VAL A 80 3.49 3.27 -16.57
C VAL A 80 3.24 3.66 -18.02
N HIS A 81 3.23 4.97 -18.29
CA HIS A 81 3.00 5.49 -19.63
C HIS A 81 4.33 5.75 -20.33
N LEU A 82 4.69 4.85 -21.25
CA LEU A 82 5.84 5.03 -22.13
C LEU A 82 5.37 5.57 -23.48
N LYS A 83 6.04 6.60 -24.00
CA LYS A 83 5.77 7.15 -25.34
C LYS A 83 6.41 6.27 -26.43
N LEU A 84 6.06 4.99 -26.46
CA LEU A 84 6.52 4.03 -27.47
C LEU A 84 5.62 4.09 -28.70
N SER A 85 6.19 3.85 -29.88
CA SER A 85 5.39 3.65 -31.10
C SER A 85 4.63 2.33 -31.04
N GLU A 86 3.55 2.21 -31.82
CA GLU A 86 2.78 0.96 -31.93
C GLU A 86 3.65 -0.19 -32.43
N ASP A 87 4.49 0.04 -33.44
CA ASP A 87 5.42 -0.97 -33.97
C ASP A 87 6.33 -1.53 -32.86
N LYS A 88 6.86 -0.65 -32.01
CA LYS A 88 7.73 -1.08 -30.91
C LYS A 88 6.94 -1.81 -29.83
N MET A 89 5.70 -1.40 -29.56
CA MET A 89 4.82 -2.11 -28.62
C MET A 89 4.53 -3.53 -29.10
N ASN A 90 4.21 -3.68 -30.38
CA ASN A 90 3.93 -4.98 -31.01
C ASN A 90 5.18 -5.87 -31.00
N GLU A 91 6.36 -5.31 -31.30
CA GLU A 91 7.63 -6.04 -31.20
C GLU A 91 7.86 -6.61 -29.80
N LEU A 92 7.68 -5.80 -28.74
CA LEU A 92 7.87 -6.23 -27.36
C LEU A 92 6.87 -7.30 -26.95
N ILE A 93 5.59 -7.12 -27.28
CA ILE A 93 4.54 -8.09 -26.97
C ILE A 93 4.79 -9.42 -27.71
N ASN A 94 5.23 -9.37 -28.98
CA ASN A 94 5.49 -10.59 -29.75
C ASN A 94 6.71 -11.37 -29.25
N ASN A 95 7.74 -10.67 -28.76
CA ASN A 95 8.97 -11.31 -28.27
C ASN A 95 8.84 -11.83 -26.84
N ASP A 96 8.32 -10.99 -25.93
CA ASP A 96 8.36 -11.26 -24.49
C ASP A 96 6.97 -11.61 -23.93
N GLY A 97 5.89 -11.34 -24.66
CA GLY A 97 4.51 -11.45 -24.18
C GLY A 97 4.06 -10.28 -23.30
N TYR A 98 4.94 -9.30 -23.05
CA TYR A 98 4.67 -8.12 -22.22
C TYR A 98 5.58 -6.95 -22.61
N ASN A 99 5.28 -5.76 -22.07
CA ASN A 99 6.13 -4.59 -22.25
C ASN A 99 7.35 -4.66 -21.30
N SER A 100 8.44 -5.28 -21.78
CA SER A 100 9.66 -5.46 -21.00
C SER A 100 10.39 -4.15 -20.64
N ILE A 101 10.21 -3.09 -21.44
CA ILE A 101 10.75 -1.76 -21.14
C ILE A 101 10.04 -1.13 -19.94
N ALA A 102 8.70 -1.27 -19.85
CA ALA A 102 7.98 -0.79 -18.68
C ALA A 102 8.35 -1.59 -17.43
N CYS A 103 8.48 -2.92 -17.59
CA CYS A 103 8.85 -3.82 -16.50
C CYS A 103 10.22 -3.46 -15.89
N SER A 104 11.22 -3.15 -16.72
CA SER A 104 12.57 -2.81 -16.25
C SER A 104 12.66 -1.48 -15.47
N GLN A 105 11.66 -0.60 -15.60
CA GLN A 105 11.57 0.65 -14.85
C GLN A 105 10.82 0.52 -13.52
N ILE A 106 10.09 -0.58 -13.32
CA ILE A 106 9.30 -0.83 -12.12
C ILE A 106 10.19 -1.52 -11.09
N ALA A 107 10.21 -0.98 -9.87
CA ALA A 107 10.93 -1.60 -8.75
C ALA A 107 10.37 -3.00 -8.45
N LEU A 108 11.24 -3.98 -8.22
CA LEU A 108 10.83 -5.38 -7.94
C LEU A 108 9.97 -5.52 -6.68
N ASP A 109 10.13 -4.60 -5.75
CA ASP A 109 9.46 -4.55 -4.46
C ASP A 109 8.43 -3.40 -4.38
N ARG A 110 7.97 -2.89 -5.54
CA ARG A 110 7.00 -1.79 -5.61
C ARG A 110 5.77 -2.03 -4.73
N SER A 111 5.19 -0.95 -4.21
CA SER A 111 3.91 -1.00 -3.53
C SER A 111 2.79 -1.39 -4.49
N LEU A 112 1.92 -2.29 -4.03
CA LEU A 112 0.65 -2.58 -4.67
C LEU A 112 -0.41 -1.91 -3.79
N GLY A 113 -1.04 -0.85 -4.29
CA GLY A 113 -2.09 -0.17 -3.53
C GLY A 113 -3.21 -1.14 -3.16
N ASN A 114 -4.01 -0.81 -2.14
CA ASN A 114 -5.01 -1.73 -1.61
C ASN A 114 -6.07 -2.11 -2.67
N ARG A 115 -5.95 -3.31 -3.23
CA ARG A 115 -6.88 -3.93 -4.18
C ARG A 115 -7.01 -5.41 -3.83
N PRO A 116 -7.81 -5.76 -2.81
CA PRO A 116 -8.07 -7.16 -2.50
C PRO A 116 -8.66 -7.85 -3.72
N ALA A 117 -8.33 -9.13 -3.91
CA ALA A 117 -8.99 -9.95 -4.91
C ALA A 117 -10.49 -10.00 -4.59
N PRO A 118 -11.38 -9.96 -5.60
CA PRO A 118 -12.78 -10.26 -5.37
C PRO A 118 -12.92 -11.68 -4.81
N GLU A 119 -13.77 -11.82 -3.79
CA GLU A 119 -14.15 -13.11 -3.20
C GLU A 119 -14.82 -14.05 -4.21
#